data_AF-A0AAE9IRJ4-F1
#
_entry.id   AF-A0AAE9IRJ4-F1
#
_cell.length_a   1.000
_cell.length_b   1.000
_cell.length_c   1.000
_cell.angle_alpha   90.00
_cell.angle_beta   90.00
_cell.angle_gamma   90.00
#
_symmetry.space_group_name_H-M   'P 1'
#
loop_
_entity.id
_entity.type
_entity.pdbx_description
1 polymer ?
#
loop_
_entity_poly.entity_id
_entity_poly.type
_entity_poly.pdbx_seq_one_letter_code
_entity_poly.pdbx_strand_id
1 'polypeptide(L)'
;MGNLVLEVPLAGSQLDSVSYIQKDCQACHQTSRENEIHHFSTRLVIRNGQFQKSLQDTFAAPRKISTPCPSCEAKEVLKMRDIATQSPYLVFGFDATPIKDLDEDSEVQMFGSKWKIRSLAERTGEKSSSGHYMAWVRSEEDRWIRVNDDAMEKFEKLNLSRINVKMLVFERI
;
A
#
# COMPACT_ATOMS: atom_id res chain seq x y z
N MET A 1 6.46 30.56 -18.79
CA MET A 1 6.87 29.50 -17.84
C MET A 1 5.66 29.22 -16.96
N GLY A 2 4.93 28.14 -17.24
CA GLY A 2 3.73 27.78 -16.47
C GLY A 2 4.15 27.08 -15.19
N ASN A 3 3.69 27.58 -14.05
CA ASN A 3 3.81 26.86 -12.77
C ASN A 3 2.99 25.57 -12.89
N LEU A 4 3.68 24.42 -12.87
CA LEU A 4 3.01 23.12 -12.74
C LEU A 4 2.54 23.04 -11.28
N VAL A 5 1.29 23.38 -11.03
CA VAL A 5 0.67 23.15 -9.73
C VAL A 5 0.39 21.66 -9.65
N LEU A 6 1.23 20.92 -8.91
CA LEU A 6 0.91 19.58 -8.46
C LEU A 6 -0.19 19.70 -7.40
N GLU A 7 -1.44 19.85 -7.83
CA GLU A 7 -2.57 19.64 -6.95
C GLU A 7 -2.64 18.15 -6.62
N VAL A 8 -1.99 17.75 -5.53
CA VAL A 8 -2.34 16.50 -4.86
C VAL A 8 -3.31 16.90 -3.76
N PRO A 9 -4.63 16.80 -3.96
CA PRO A 9 -5.60 17.08 -2.90
C PRO A 9 -5.52 15.94 -1.88
N LEU A 10 -4.53 15.97 -1.00
CA LEU A 10 -4.50 15.17 0.22
C LEU A 10 -5.17 15.98 1.32
N ALA A 11 -6.44 16.35 1.10
CA ALA A 11 -7.30 16.84 2.16
C ALA A 11 -7.70 15.64 3.03
N GLY A 12 -7.38 15.71 4.33
CA GLY A 12 -7.39 14.60 5.30
C GLY A 12 -8.73 13.91 5.60
N SER A 13 -9.76 14.09 4.77
CA SER A 13 -11.04 13.37 4.83
C SER A 13 -11.32 12.48 3.61
N GLN A 14 -10.45 12.48 2.59
CA GLN A 14 -10.62 11.70 1.35
C GLN A 14 -9.82 10.38 1.30
N LEU A 15 -9.06 10.07 2.35
CA LEU A 15 -8.27 8.84 2.47
C LEU A 15 -8.88 7.82 3.47
N ASP A 16 -10.20 7.89 3.70
CA ASP A 16 -10.87 6.98 4.62
C ASP A 16 -10.89 5.55 4.05
N SER A 17 -9.84 4.80 4.37
CA SER A 17 -9.77 3.36 4.20
C SER A 17 -10.03 2.69 5.54
N VAL A 18 -10.97 1.76 5.56
CA VAL A 18 -11.29 0.97 6.75
C VAL A 18 -10.67 -0.41 6.58
N SER A 19 -9.67 -0.72 7.39
CA SER A 19 -9.19 -2.09 7.54
C SER A 19 -10.20 -2.85 8.39
N TYR A 20 -10.41 -4.12 8.09
CA TYR A 20 -11.20 -4.99 8.92
C TYR A 20 -10.61 -6.38 9.00
N ILE A 21 -10.87 -7.02 10.12
CA ILE A 21 -10.60 -8.42 10.34
C ILE A 21 -11.90 -9.18 10.11
N GLN A 22 -11.87 -10.09 9.13
CA GLN A 22 -12.92 -11.09 8.95
C GLN A 22 -12.49 -12.39 9.64
N LYS A 23 -13.42 -13.02 10.37
CA LYS A 23 -13.24 -14.33 10.98
C LYS A 23 -14.33 -15.27 10.47
N ASP A 24 -13.92 -16.37 9.86
CA ASP A 24 -14.81 -17.37 9.28
C ASP A 24 -14.65 -18.70 10.02
N CYS A 25 -15.69 -19.12 10.74
CA CYS A 25 -15.72 -20.45 11.35
C CYS A 25 -16.01 -21.52 10.30
N GLN A 26 -15.14 -22.51 10.20
CA GLN A 26 -15.30 -23.59 9.21
C GLN A 26 -16.34 -24.63 9.64
N ALA A 27 -16.71 -24.68 10.91
CA ALA A 27 -17.67 -25.66 11.45
C ALA A 27 -19.14 -25.20 11.35
N CYS A 28 -19.43 -23.96 11.72
CA CYS A 28 -20.79 -23.41 11.67
C CYS A 28 -21.00 -22.37 10.55
N HIS A 29 -19.98 -22.11 9.74
CA HIS A 29 -19.99 -21.14 8.64
C HIS A 29 -20.34 -19.69 9.04
N GLN A 30 -20.26 -19.37 10.33
CA GLN A 30 -20.50 -18.01 10.79
C GLN A 30 -19.29 -17.12 10.52
N THR A 31 -19.59 -15.97 9.93
CA THR A 31 -18.64 -14.89 9.67
C THR A 31 -18.84 -13.77 10.68
N SER A 32 -17.75 -13.26 11.26
CA SER A 32 -17.74 -12.00 11.99
C SER A 32 -16.75 -11.02 11.38
N ARG A 33 -17.04 -9.72 11.52
CA ARG A 33 -16.22 -8.63 10.97
C ARG A 33 -15.98 -7.57 12.05
N GLU A 34 -14.72 -7.27 12.30
CA GLU A 34 -14.27 -6.28 13.28
C GLU A 34 -13.49 -5.18 12.56
N ASN A 35 -13.84 -3.91 12.79
CA ASN A 35 -13.15 -2.77 12.16
C ASN A 35 -11.83 -2.48 12.87
N GLU A 36 -10.74 -2.38 12.12
CA GLU A 36 -9.48 -1.77 12.54
C GLU A 36 -9.38 -0.41 11.82
N ILE A 37 -9.72 0.69 12.51
CA ILE A 37 -9.63 2.02 11.90
C ILE A 37 -8.15 2.43 11.84
N HIS A 38 -7.65 2.70 10.63
CA HIS A 38 -6.32 3.26 10.40
C HIS A 38 -6.41 4.47 9.46
N HIS A 39 -5.84 5.62 9.87
CA HIS A 39 -5.77 6.84 9.04
C HIS A 39 -4.75 6.74 7.88
N PHE A 40 -3.96 5.66 7.82
CA PHE A 40 -3.05 5.34 6.72
C PHE A 40 -3.27 3.89 6.29
N SER A 41 -3.26 3.63 4.98
CA SER A 41 -3.92 2.44 4.43
C SER A 41 -3.32 1.11 4.89
N THR A 42 -2.02 1.03 5.25
CA THR A 42 -1.44 -0.02 6.14
C THR A 42 0.08 0.09 6.17
N ARG A 43 0.72 -0.30 7.28
CA ARG A 43 2.15 -0.66 7.30
C ARG A 43 2.36 -2.08 6.77
N LEU A 44 2.94 -2.22 5.59
CA LEU A 44 3.31 -3.51 5.00
C LEU A 44 4.78 -3.85 5.35
N VAL A 45 5.13 -5.13 5.41
CA VAL A 45 6.53 -5.56 5.55
C VAL A 45 6.95 -6.21 4.24
N ILE A 46 7.74 -5.48 3.45
CA ILE A 46 8.25 -5.97 2.17
C ILE A 46 9.46 -6.88 2.44
N ARG A 47 9.39 -8.14 2.00
CA ARG A 47 10.48 -9.11 2.19
C ARG A 47 11.18 -9.36 0.86
N ASN A 48 12.50 -9.24 0.82
CA ASN A 48 13.33 -9.49 -0.37
C ASN A 48 12.91 -8.67 -1.61
N GLY A 49 12.29 -7.52 -1.41
CA GLY A 49 11.73 -6.69 -2.47
C GLY A 49 10.48 -7.27 -3.15
N GLN A 50 9.77 -8.19 -2.51
CA GLN A 50 8.54 -8.79 -3.03
C GLN A 50 7.30 -8.11 -2.43
N PHE A 51 6.78 -7.09 -3.10
CA PHE A 51 5.57 -6.39 -2.71
C PHE A 51 4.32 -7.27 -2.84
N GLN A 52 4.15 -7.94 -3.97
CA GLN A 52 2.92 -8.71 -4.24
C GLN A 52 2.78 -9.88 -3.27
N LYS A 53 3.88 -10.56 -2.98
CA LYS A 53 3.91 -11.64 -1.97
C LYS A 53 3.58 -11.11 -0.58
N SER A 54 4.19 -9.99 -0.18
CA SER A 54 3.89 -9.36 1.12
C SER A 54 2.42 -8.96 1.24
N LEU A 55 1.83 -8.43 0.17
CA LEU A 55 0.41 -8.11 0.10
C LEU A 55 -0.45 -9.37 0.26
N GLN A 56 -0.14 -10.43 -0.49
CA GLN A 56 -0.85 -11.70 -0.42
C GLN A 56 -0.78 -12.31 0.99
N ASP A 57 0.40 -12.36 1.58
CA ASP A 57 0.62 -12.92 2.92
C ASP A 57 -0.13 -12.11 4.00
N THR A 58 -0.27 -10.80 3.81
CA THR A 58 -0.88 -9.90 4.80
C THR A 58 -2.39 -9.85 4.71
N PHE A 59 -2.95 -9.87 3.50
CA PHE A 59 -4.38 -9.61 3.26
C PHE A 59 -5.11 -10.78 2.59
N ALA A 60 -4.50 -11.45 1.62
CA ALA A 60 -5.22 -12.45 0.81
C ALA A 60 -5.22 -13.86 1.42
N ALA A 61 -4.27 -14.18 2.32
CA ALA A 61 -4.13 -15.51 2.88
C ALA A 61 -4.88 -15.66 4.22
N PRO A 62 -5.96 -16.47 4.30
CA PRO A 62 -6.61 -16.78 5.56
C PRO A 62 -5.66 -17.55 6.48
N ARG A 63 -5.64 -17.20 7.77
CA ARG A 63 -4.79 -17.83 8.78
C ARG A 63 -5.63 -18.47 9.87
N LYS A 64 -5.31 -19.71 10.25
CA LYS A 64 -5.92 -20.34 11.42
C LYS A 64 -5.56 -19.54 12.68
N ILE A 65 -6.55 -19.28 13.54
CA ILE A 65 -6.35 -18.66 14.85
C ILE A 65 -6.71 -19.64 15.96
N SER A 66 -6.13 -19.41 17.15
CA SER A 66 -6.40 -20.23 18.33
C SER A 66 -7.71 -19.86 19.04
N THR A 67 -8.23 -18.65 18.81
CA THR A 67 -9.48 -18.18 19.41
C THR A 67 -10.66 -19.01 18.87
N PRO A 68 -11.43 -19.69 19.73
CA PRO A 68 -12.59 -20.46 19.31
C PRO A 68 -13.71 -19.60 18.71
N CYS A 69 -14.57 -20.21 17.91
CA CYS A 69 -15.79 -19.57 17.42
C CYS A 69 -16.70 -19.18 18.60
N PRO A 70 -17.17 -17.92 18.68
CA PRO A 70 -18.02 -17.48 19.80
C PRO A 70 -19.40 -18.15 19.83
N SER A 71 -19.83 -18.77 18.73
CA SER A 71 -21.19 -19.33 18.61
C SER A 71 -21.25 -20.85 18.71
N CYS A 72 -20.17 -21.56 18.38
CA CYS A 72 -20.14 -23.02 18.39
C CYS A 72 -18.87 -23.63 19.02
N GLU A 73 -17.97 -22.80 19.56
CA GLU A 73 -16.73 -23.19 20.25
C GLU A 73 -15.71 -23.98 19.40
N ALA A 74 -15.97 -24.17 18.11
CA ALA A 74 -15.04 -24.82 17.20
C ALA A 74 -13.72 -24.04 17.10
N LYS A 75 -12.61 -24.77 17.05
CA LYS A 75 -11.24 -24.22 16.94
C LYS A 75 -10.83 -23.91 15.51
N GLU A 76 -11.61 -24.37 14.53
CA GLU A 76 -11.34 -24.13 13.11
C GLU A 76 -11.91 -22.78 12.69
N VAL A 77 -11.19 -21.72 13.04
CA VAL A 77 -11.52 -20.34 12.66
C VAL A 77 -10.41 -19.79 11.80
N LEU A 78 -10.76 -19.28 10.62
CA LEU A 78 -9.86 -18.58 9.72
C LEU A 78 -10.00 -17.08 9.92
N LYS A 79 -8.87 -16.40 10.09
CA LYS A 79 -8.77 -14.94 10.15
C LYS A 79 -8.18 -14.41 8.85
N MET A 80 -8.83 -13.41 8.28
CA MET A 80 -8.35 -12.68 7.10
C MET A 80 -8.40 -11.18 7.40
N ARG A 81 -7.46 -10.43 6.83
CA ARG A 81 -7.50 -8.96 6.84
C ARG A 81 -7.87 -8.47 5.46
N ASP A 82 -8.70 -7.44 5.42
CA ASP A 82 -9.11 -6.86 4.15
C ASP A 82 -9.30 -5.35 4.34
N ILE A 83 -9.31 -4.61 3.23
CA ILE A 83 -9.42 -3.16 3.23
C ILE A 83 -10.63 -2.80 2.38
N ALA A 84 -11.57 -2.07 2.98
CA ALA A 84 -12.65 -1.41 2.26
C ALA A 84 -12.31 0.07 2.13
N THR A 85 -12.27 0.58 0.90
CA THR A 85 -12.02 1.99 0.65
C THR A 85 -12.90 2.51 -0.49
N GLN A 86 -13.49 3.69 -0.28
CA GLN A 86 -14.12 4.47 -1.34
C GLN A 86 -13.14 5.45 -1.98
N SER A 87 -11.97 5.66 -1.36
CA SER A 87 -10.94 6.52 -1.90
C SER A 87 -10.46 6.00 -3.26
N PRO A 88 -10.23 6.89 -4.25
CA PRO A 88 -9.54 6.53 -5.48
C PRO A 88 -8.05 6.21 -5.23
N TYR A 89 -7.54 6.42 -4.01
CA TYR A 89 -6.14 6.21 -3.65
C TYR A 89 -5.96 5.21 -2.50
N LEU A 90 -4.85 4.48 -2.53
CA LEU A 90 -4.36 3.63 -1.44
C LEU A 90 -2.89 3.93 -1.15
N VAL A 91 -2.54 4.00 0.14
CA VAL A 91 -1.19 4.35 0.59
C VAL A 91 -0.58 3.25 1.44
N PHE A 92 0.49 2.64 0.94
CA PHE A 92 1.26 1.64 1.69
C PHE A 92 2.56 2.24 2.19
N GLY A 93 2.78 2.18 3.51
CA GLY A 93 4.06 2.49 4.12
C GLY A 93 4.81 1.22 4.50
N PHE A 94 6.13 1.21 4.38
CA PHE A 94 6.97 0.08 4.77
C PHE A 94 8.36 0.55 5.19
N ASP A 95 9.24 -0.35 5.61
CA ASP A 95 10.64 0.00 5.83
C ASP A 95 11.34 0.21 4.48
N ALA A 96 12.18 1.24 4.39
CA ALA A 96 12.72 1.70 3.12
C ALA A 96 13.50 0.57 2.42
N THR A 97 13.05 0.15 1.25
CA THR A 97 13.62 -1.00 0.55
C THR A 97 13.34 -0.95 -0.95
N PRO A 98 14.20 -1.54 -1.80
CA PRO A 98 13.89 -1.71 -3.21
C PRO A 98 12.77 -2.71 -3.43
N ILE A 99 11.94 -2.46 -4.43
CA ILE A 99 10.88 -3.35 -4.87
C ILE A 99 11.27 -3.95 -6.21
N LYS A 100 11.23 -5.28 -6.31
CA LYS A 100 11.82 -6.05 -7.42
C LYS A 100 10.76 -6.76 -8.27
N ASP A 101 9.56 -6.94 -7.73
CA ASP A 101 8.44 -7.63 -8.37
C ASP A 101 7.36 -6.67 -8.89
N LEU A 102 7.66 -5.37 -8.92
CA LEU A 102 6.87 -4.34 -9.57
C LEU A 102 7.79 -3.47 -10.44
N ASP A 103 7.22 -2.94 -11.51
CA ASP A 103 7.75 -1.86 -12.32
C ASP A 103 6.82 -0.64 -12.29
N GLU A 104 7.17 0.38 -13.06
CA GLU A 104 6.46 1.66 -13.14
C GLU A 104 5.03 1.60 -13.69
N ASP A 105 4.74 0.59 -14.51
CA ASP A 105 3.47 0.41 -15.21
C ASP A 105 2.65 -0.76 -14.64
N SER A 106 3.17 -1.38 -13.58
CA SER A 106 2.54 -2.53 -12.95
C SER A 106 1.15 -2.19 -12.44
N GLU A 107 0.20 -3.03 -12.84
CA GLU A 107 -1.16 -3.00 -12.34
C GLU A 107 -1.35 -4.11 -11.30
N VAL A 108 -1.82 -3.73 -10.11
CA VAL A 108 -1.99 -4.64 -8.97
C VAL A 108 -3.47 -4.87 -8.72
N GLN A 109 -3.90 -6.13 -8.75
CA GLN A 109 -5.26 -6.51 -8.35
C GLN A 109 -5.30 -6.68 -6.82
N MET A 110 -6.05 -5.81 -6.14
CA MET A 110 -6.20 -5.87 -4.68
C MET A 110 -7.49 -5.23 -4.21
N PHE A 111 -8.07 -5.75 -3.13
CA PHE A 111 -9.28 -5.20 -2.49
C PHE A 111 -10.44 -4.98 -3.48
N GLY A 112 -10.65 -5.95 -4.38
CA GLY A 112 -11.72 -5.94 -5.37
C GLY A 112 -11.57 -4.91 -6.51
N SER A 113 -10.41 -4.27 -6.66
CA SER A 113 -10.14 -3.30 -7.73
C SER A 113 -8.75 -3.50 -8.34
N LYS A 114 -8.52 -2.88 -9.49
CA LYS A 114 -7.23 -2.80 -10.15
C LYS A 114 -6.59 -1.44 -9.86
N TRP A 115 -5.30 -1.42 -9.61
CA TRP A 115 -4.60 -0.23 -9.14
C TRP A 115 -3.26 -0.06 -9.85
N LYS A 116 -2.87 1.18 -10.13
CA LYS A 116 -1.55 1.54 -10.69
C LYS A 116 -0.78 2.45 -9.74
N ILE A 117 0.55 2.46 -9.86
CA ILE A 117 1.40 3.35 -9.07
C ILE A 117 1.22 4.79 -9.57
N ARG A 118 0.85 5.71 -8.66
CA ARG A 118 0.69 7.14 -8.95
C ARG A 118 1.86 7.96 -8.47
N SER A 119 2.36 7.64 -7.28
CA SER A 119 3.52 8.31 -6.69
C SER A 119 4.18 7.43 -5.63
N LEU A 120 5.41 7.78 -5.24
CA LEU A 120 6.11 7.13 -4.15
C LEU A 120 7.04 8.10 -3.41
N ALA A 121 7.40 7.72 -2.20
CA ALA A 121 8.48 8.36 -1.45
C ALA A 121 9.72 7.47 -1.49
N GLU A 122 10.82 8.01 -1.98
CA GLU A 122 12.15 7.42 -1.86
C GLU A 122 12.83 7.96 -0.60
N ARG A 123 13.59 7.11 0.09
CA ARG A 123 14.45 7.50 1.21
C ARG A 123 15.90 7.13 0.93
N THR A 124 16.77 8.12 0.86
CA THR A 124 18.23 7.89 0.81
C THR A 124 18.86 8.06 2.20
N GLY A 125 20.07 7.53 2.38
CA GLY A 125 20.79 7.56 3.66
C GLY A 125 20.80 6.22 4.39
N GLU A 126 22.00 5.83 4.83
CA GLU A 126 22.29 4.50 5.37
C GLU A 126 21.79 4.27 6.80
N LYS A 127 21.62 5.32 7.60
CA LYS A 127 21.24 5.21 9.02
C LYS A 127 19.74 5.44 9.19
N SER A 128 19.08 4.71 10.07
CA SER A 128 17.65 4.88 10.36
C SER A 128 17.30 6.28 10.89
N SER A 129 18.22 6.93 11.61
CA SER A 129 18.06 8.26 12.23
C SER A 129 18.42 9.45 11.36
N SER A 130 19.03 9.23 10.18
CA SER A 130 19.37 10.29 9.23
C SER A 130 19.12 9.81 7.81
N GLY A 131 18.23 10.48 7.10
CA GLY A 131 17.98 10.19 5.70
C GLY A 131 17.38 11.40 5.01
N HIS A 132 17.41 11.37 3.70
CA HIS A 132 16.78 12.37 2.86
C HIS A 132 15.59 11.75 2.13
N TYR A 133 14.51 12.50 1.98
CA TYR A 133 13.31 12.03 1.32
C TYR A 133 13.11 12.77 0.01
N MET A 134 12.79 12.01 -1.03
CA MET A 134 12.43 12.54 -2.34
C MET A 134 11.09 11.95 -2.76
N ALA A 135 10.28 12.75 -3.45
CA ALA A 135 9.03 12.29 -4.01
C ALA A 135 9.21 11.93 -5.48
N TRP A 136 8.61 10.85 -5.92
CA TRP A 136 8.45 10.52 -7.33
C TRP A 136 6.98 10.61 -7.66
N VAL A 137 6.64 11.42 -8.67
CA VAL A 137 5.25 11.65 -9.10
C VAL A 137 5.13 11.43 -10.59
N ARG A 138 4.03 10.81 -11.01
CA ARG A 138 3.69 10.64 -12.42
C ARG A 138 2.94 11.88 -12.89
N SER A 139 3.45 12.56 -13.92
CA SER A 139 2.82 13.76 -14.50
C SER A 139 1.56 13.41 -15.29
N GLU A 140 0.82 14.42 -15.74
CA GLU A 140 -0.32 14.25 -16.63
C GLU A 140 0.09 13.73 -18.02
N GLU A 141 1.32 14.03 -18.45
CA GLU A 141 1.91 13.56 -19.70
C GLU A 141 2.58 12.18 -19.55
N ASP A 142 2.26 11.46 -18.47
CA ASP A 142 2.76 10.11 -18.19
C ASP A 142 4.29 10.01 -17.98
N ARG A 143 4.94 11.11 -17.59
CA ARG A 143 6.38 11.15 -17.30
C ARG A 143 6.65 11.14 -15.80
N TRP A 144 7.71 10.45 -15.38
CA TRP A 144 8.12 10.45 -13.98
C TRP A 144 8.91 11.70 -13.64
N ILE A 145 8.57 12.33 -12.52
CA ILE A 145 9.28 13.48 -11.99
C ILE A 145 9.76 13.14 -10.59
N ARG A 146 11.06 13.26 -10.36
CA ARG A 146 11.64 13.24 -9.01
C ARG A 146 11.71 14.66 -8.48
N VAL A 147 11.08 14.89 -7.34
CA VAL A 147 11.12 16.14 -6.58
C VAL A 147 12.04 15.93 -5.39
N ASN A 148 13.09 16.72 -5.34
CA ASN A 148 14.13 16.72 -4.31
C ASN A 148 14.23 18.13 -3.74
N ASP A 149 13.48 18.42 -2.68
CA ASP A 149 13.30 19.76 -2.13
C ASP A 149 12.91 20.80 -3.20
N ASP A 150 13.81 21.69 -3.56
CA ASP A 150 13.64 22.73 -4.58
C ASP A 150 14.00 22.27 -6.00
N ALA A 151 14.61 21.09 -6.15
CA ALA A 151 15.01 20.53 -7.42
C ALA A 151 13.96 19.58 -8.01
N MET A 152 13.77 19.64 -9.33
CA MET A 152 12.90 18.74 -10.08
C MET A 152 13.65 18.14 -11.26
N GLU A 153 13.58 16.81 -11.38
CA GLU A 153 14.23 16.05 -12.45
C GLU A 153 13.19 15.18 -13.16
N LYS A 154 13.22 15.16 -14.50
CA LYS A 154 12.30 14.37 -15.33
C LYS A 154 12.97 13.07 -15.78
N PHE A 155 12.21 11.99 -15.74
CA PHE A 155 12.64 10.66 -16.14
C PHE A 155 11.59 10.05 -17.05
N GLU A 156 12.07 9.41 -18.11
CA GLU A 156 11.21 8.56 -18.96
C GLU A 156 10.80 7.28 -18.22
N LYS A 157 11.66 6.79 -17.31
CA LYS A 157 11.43 5.57 -16.55
C LYS A 157 11.81 5.64 -15.09
N LEU A 158 11.02 5.00 -14.24
CA LEU A 158 11.22 4.72 -12.83
C LEU A 158 11.61 3.25 -12.63
N ASN A 159 12.75 3.01 -11.99
CA ASN A 159 13.19 1.66 -11.64
C ASN A 159 13.14 1.43 -10.13
N LEU A 160 12.04 0.82 -9.69
CA LEU A 160 11.77 0.51 -8.27
C LEU A 160 12.83 -0.39 -7.62
N SER A 161 13.56 -1.18 -8.40
CA SER A 161 14.59 -2.09 -7.90
C SER A 161 15.91 -1.38 -7.55
N ARG A 162 16.05 -0.11 -7.95
CA ARG A 162 17.26 0.71 -7.76
C ARG A 162 17.13 1.81 -6.72
N ILE A 163 15.93 2.01 -6.16
CA ILE A 163 15.65 3.05 -5.17
C ILE A 163 15.11 2.43 -3.89
N ASN A 164 15.28 3.11 -2.77
CA ASN A 164 14.75 2.68 -1.49
C ASN A 164 13.37 3.28 -1.27
N VAL A 165 12.33 2.57 -1.69
CA VAL A 165 10.94 3.02 -1.56
C VAL A 165 10.51 2.90 -0.10
N LYS A 166 9.96 3.98 0.47
CA LYS A 166 9.41 4.03 1.83
C LYS A 166 7.89 3.97 1.82
N MET A 167 7.27 4.58 0.82
CA MET A 167 5.82 4.64 0.66
C MET A 167 5.45 4.51 -0.81
N LEU A 168 4.36 3.80 -1.10
CA LEU A 168 3.73 3.75 -2.41
C LEU A 168 2.31 4.31 -2.32
N VAL A 169 1.95 5.13 -3.29
CA VAL A 169 0.59 5.59 -3.52
C VAL A 169 0.08 4.94 -4.80
N PHE A 170 -1.01 4.21 -4.65
CA PHE A 170 -1.74 3.61 -5.74
C PHE A 170 -2.98 4.43 -6.07
N GLU A 171 -3.31 4.53 -7.34
CA GLU A 171 -4.54 5.09 -7.87
C GLU A 171 -5.37 3.97 -8.50
N ARG A 172 -6.69 3.99 -8.26
CA ARG A 172 -7.63 3.02 -8.82
C ARG A 172 -7.78 3.24 -10.33
N ILE A 173 -7.82 2.15 -11.09
CA ILE A 173 -8.06 2.14 -12.54
C ILE A 173 -9.54 1.88 -12.82
#